data_AF-A0A482UV62-F1
#
_entry.id   AF-A0A482UV62-F1
#
_cell.length_a   1.000
_cell.length_b   1.000
_cell.length_c   1.000
_cell.angle_alpha   90.00
_cell.angle_beta   90.00
_cell.angle_gamma   90.00
#
_symmetry.space_group_name_H-M   'P 1'
#
loop_
_entity.id
_entity.type
_entity.pdbx_description
1 polymer ?
#
loop_
_entity_poly.entity_id
_entity_poly.type
_entity_poly.pdbx_seq_one_letter_code
_entity_poly.pdbx_strand_id
1 'polypeptide(L)'
;MEPQKRAILPSLDHLSYQDEALLYIPAEDTYLLCDALLQEEGALKALNPKIVLEIGCGSGCVITYLCQLLIKASQDQSGDTQPFAAYATDINPIALERSMETATRNHVSINFVRTNFLDALEGDIGGKVDVLVFNPPYVPTPSEEIQGEGVEASWAGGVDGREVIDRFLPRLKV
;
A
#
# COMPACT_ATOMS: atom_id res chain seq x y z
N MET A 1 -19.16 24.98 -3.21
CA MET A 1 -18.22 23.85 -3.12
C MET A 1 -19.05 22.59 -3.26
N GLU A 2 -18.81 21.80 -4.30
CA GLU A 2 -19.33 20.44 -4.29
C GLU A 2 -18.69 19.66 -3.13
N PRO A 3 -19.43 18.75 -2.46
CA PRO A 3 -18.84 17.90 -1.45
C PRO A 3 -17.73 17.06 -2.08
N GLN A 4 -16.54 17.09 -1.47
CA GLN A 4 -15.42 16.28 -1.91
C GLN A 4 -15.79 14.80 -1.78
N LYS A 5 -15.75 14.07 -2.90
CA LYS A 5 -16.01 12.62 -2.94
C LYS A 5 -14.98 11.93 -2.05
N ARG A 6 -15.44 11.14 -1.08
CA ARG A 6 -14.57 10.35 -0.18
C ARG A 6 -14.48 8.89 -0.64
N ALA A 7 -13.32 8.29 -0.42
CA ALA A 7 -13.08 6.87 -0.61
C ALA A 7 -13.94 6.06 0.35
N ILE A 8 -14.59 5.03 -0.19
CA ILE A 8 -15.20 3.97 0.60
C ILE A 8 -14.14 2.88 0.71
N LEU A 9 -13.61 2.69 1.92
CA LEU A 9 -12.54 1.74 2.14
C LEU A 9 -13.02 0.28 2.04
N PRO A 10 -12.10 -0.66 1.76
CA PRO A 10 -12.36 -2.09 1.84
C PRO A 10 -12.83 -2.51 3.24
N SER A 11 -13.55 -3.64 3.34
CA SER A 11 -13.89 -4.23 4.64
C SER A 11 -12.62 -4.68 5.36
N LEU A 12 -12.54 -4.34 6.65
CA LEU A 12 -11.44 -4.72 7.55
C LEU A 12 -11.97 -5.42 8.79
N ASP A 13 -13.17 -6.03 8.70
CA ASP A 13 -13.90 -6.58 9.85
C ASP A 13 -13.21 -7.81 10.49
N HIS A 14 -12.11 -8.32 9.91
CA HIS A 14 -11.24 -9.31 10.57
C HIS A 14 -10.30 -8.69 11.58
N LEU A 15 -9.96 -7.40 11.43
CA LEU A 15 -9.05 -6.74 12.34
C LEU A 15 -9.72 -6.53 13.68
N SER A 16 -8.95 -6.79 14.73
CA SER A 16 -9.38 -6.68 16.11
C SER A 16 -8.49 -5.69 16.87
N TYR A 17 -8.93 -5.29 18.06
CA TYR A 17 -8.11 -4.45 18.95
C TYR A 17 -6.75 -5.09 19.30
N GLN A 18 -6.63 -6.42 19.24
CA GLN A 18 -5.34 -7.09 19.50
C GLN A 18 -4.33 -6.84 18.38
N ASP A 19 -4.81 -6.55 17.17
CA ASP A 19 -3.97 -6.30 16.01
C ASP A 19 -3.32 -4.90 16.04
N GLU A 20 -3.90 -3.93 16.75
CA GLU A 20 -3.32 -2.58 16.94
C GLU A 20 -1.93 -2.61 17.58
N ALA A 21 -1.67 -3.61 18.43
CA ALA A 21 -0.36 -3.79 19.06
C ALA A 21 0.66 -4.50 18.17
N LEU A 22 0.24 -4.99 16.99
CA LEU A 22 1.02 -5.91 16.16
C LEU A 22 1.27 -5.37 14.75
N LEU A 23 0.39 -4.53 14.21
CA LEU A 23 0.54 -3.89 12.90
C LEU A 23 -0.16 -2.53 12.86
N TYR A 24 0.09 -1.80 11.78
CA TYR A 24 -0.60 -0.54 11.52
C TYR A 24 -2.07 -0.75 11.15
N ILE A 25 -2.97 -0.12 11.89
CA ILE A 25 -4.39 -0.04 11.56
C ILE A 25 -4.63 1.29 10.83
N PRO A 26 -5.46 1.30 9.76
CA PRO A 26 -5.74 2.51 9.00
C PRO A 26 -6.17 3.69 9.87
N ALA A 27 -5.47 4.81 9.71
CA ALA A 27 -5.77 6.08 10.38
C ALA A 27 -5.88 7.22 9.35
N GLU A 28 -5.87 8.48 9.81
CA GLU A 28 -6.07 9.69 9.01
C GLU A 28 -5.23 9.74 7.73
N ASP A 29 -3.98 9.31 7.82
CA ASP A 29 -3.05 9.23 6.69
C ASP A 29 -3.50 8.23 5.62
N THR A 30 -4.02 7.08 6.03
CA THR A 30 -4.55 6.03 5.16
C THR A 30 -5.82 6.50 4.46
N TYR A 31 -6.72 7.17 5.20
CA TYR A 31 -7.92 7.77 4.62
C TYR A 31 -7.54 8.85 3.60
N LEU A 32 -6.58 9.72 3.93
CA LEU A 32 -6.10 10.77 3.04
C LEU A 32 -5.48 10.19 1.75
N LEU A 33 -4.68 9.14 1.87
CA LEU A 33 -4.06 8.47 0.73
C LEU A 33 -5.11 7.81 -0.19
N CYS A 34 -6.12 7.14 0.38
CA CYS A 34 -7.22 6.58 -0.41
C CYS A 34 -8.06 7.67 -1.10
N ASP A 35 -8.33 8.79 -0.42
CA ASP A 35 -9.00 9.95 -1.03
C ASP A 35 -8.17 10.55 -2.18
N ALA A 36 -6.85 10.58 -2.06
CA ALA A 36 -5.96 11.02 -3.13
C ALA A 36 -5.99 10.05 -4.33
N LEU A 37 -5.93 8.74 -4.10
CA LEU A 37 -6.07 7.73 -5.15
C LEU A 37 -7.42 7.84 -5.89
N LEU A 38 -8.51 8.14 -5.17
CA LEU A 38 -9.82 8.37 -5.77
C LEU A 38 -9.85 9.61 -6.66
N GLN A 39 -9.16 10.68 -6.28
CA GLN A 39 -9.05 11.89 -7.09
C GLN A 39 -8.26 11.63 -8.38
N GLU A 40 -7.28 10.72 -8.32
CA GLU A 40 -6.48 10.28 -9.46
C GLU A 40 -7.12 9.13 -10.26
N GLU A 41 -8.37 8.74 -9.97
CA GLU A 41 -9.09 7.64 -10.65
C GLU A 41 -9.02 7.75 -12.18
N GLY A 42 -9.18 8.97 -12.72
CA GLY A 42 -9.10 9.21 -14.16
C GLY A 42 -7.70 9.02 -14.73
N ALA A 43 -6.65 9.47 -14.02
CA ALA A 43 -5.26 9.33 -14.44
C ALA A 43 -4.80 7.86 -14.35
N LEU A 44 -5.14 7.17 -13.25
CA LEU A 44 -4.90 5.75 -13.06
C LEU A 44 -5.58 4.91 -14.15
N LYS A 45 -6.83 5.24 -14.49
CA LYS A 45 -7.57 4.60 -15.59
C LYS A 45 -6.89 4.83 -16.95
N ALA A 46 -6.45 6.07 -17.22
CA ALA A 46 -5.76 6.39 -18.47
C ALA A 46 -4.38 5.73 -18.58
N LEU A 47 -3.69 5.55 -17.44
CA LEU A 47 -2.41 4.86 -17.35
C LEU A 47 -2.54 3.37 -17.72
N ASN A 48 -3.68 2.75 -17.40
CA ASN A 48 -3.94 1.32 -17.62
C ASN A 48 -2.77 0.44 -17.11
N PRO A 49 -2.43 0.53 -15.82
CA PRO A 49 -1.22 -0.07 -15.27
C PRO A 49 -1.26 -1.60 -15.38
N LYS A 50 -0.10 -2.21 -15.64
CA LYS A 50 0.09 -3.66 -15.68
C LYS A 50 0.59 -4.20 -14.36
N ILE A 51 1.39 -3.41 -13.64
CA ILE A 51 1.92 -3.79 -12.33
C ILE A 51 1.69 -2.64 -11.34
N VAL A 52 1.02 -2.97 -10.25
CA VAL A 52 0.86 -2.06 -9.10
C VAL A 52 1.51 -2.67 -7.87
N LEU A 53 2.11 -1.84 -7.04
CA LEU A 53 2.83 -2.26 -5.85
C LEU A 53 2.56 -1.31 -4.68
N GLU A 54 2.31 -1.88 -3.51
CA GLU A 54 2.42 -1.17 -2.24
C GLU A 54 3.64 -1.63 -1.43
N ILE A 55 4.35 -0.68 -0.83
CA ILE A 55 5.41 -0.94 0.16
C ILE A 55 4.90 -0.60 1.56
N GLY A 56 5.15 -1.49 2.53
CA GLY A 56 4.69 -1.32 3.91
C GLY A 56 3.17 -1.40 4.00
N CYS A 57 2.59 -2.51 3.54
CA CYS A 57 1.13 -2.58 3.35
C CYS A 57 0.32 -2.60 4.65
N GLY A 58 0.92 -2.88 5.82
CA GLY A 58 0.24 -2.83 7.11
C GLY A 58 -0.99 -3.73 7.13
N SER A 59 -2.19 -3.14 7.20
CA SER A 59 -3.46 -3.87 7.16
C SER A 59 -3.90 -4.32 5.76
N GLY A 60 -3.19 -3.89 4.71
CA GLY A 60 -3.51 -4.15 3.30
C GLY A 60 -4.64 -3.27 2.77
N CYS A 61 -5.04 -2.21 3.49
CA CYS A 61 -6.16 -1.37 3.12
C CYS A 61 -5.94 -0.64 1.79
N VAL A 62 -4.80 0.03 1.63
CA VAL A 62 -4.53 0.90 0.48
C VAL A 62 -4.36 0.10 -0.80
N ILE A 63 -3.53 -0.95 -0.82
CA ILE A 63 -3.41 -1.81 -2.01
C ILE A 63 -4.73 -2.45 -2.39
N THR A 64 -5.54 -2.90 -1.41
CA THR A 64 -6.86 -3.47 -1.67
C THR A 64 -7.78 -2.43 -2.30
N TYR A 65 -7.79 -1.22 -1.76
CA TYR A 65 -8.56 -0.10 -2.30
C TYR A 65 -8.15 0.25 -3.73
N LEU A 66 -6.83 0.38 -3.99
CA LEU A 66 -6.29 0.63 -5.33
C LEU A 66 -6.73 -0.45 -6.32
N CYS A 67 -6.67 -1.74 -5.94
CA CYS A 67 -7.14 -2.84 -6.78
C CYS A 67 -8.63 -2.71 -7.10
N GLN A 68 -9.48 -2.44 -6.10
CA GLN A 68 -10.91 -2.24 -6.32
C GLN A 68 -11.21 -1.05 -7.24
N LEU A 69 -10.47 0.07 -7.07
CA LEU A 69 -10.59 1.25 -7.91
C LEU A 69 -10.26 0.92 -9.38
N LEU A 70 -9.16 0.21 -9.63
CA LEU A 70 -8.75 -0.19 -10.98
C LEU A 70 -9.72 -1.21 -11.60
N ILE A 71 -10.18 -2.21 -10.84
CA ILE A 71 -11.17 -3.19 -11.30
C ILE A 71 -12.47 -2.49 -11.71
N LYS A 72 -12.98 -1.57 -10.87
CA LYS A 72 -14.19 -0.81 -11.18
C LYS A 72 -14.01 0.06 -12.43
N ALA A 73 -12.89 0.77 -12.53
CA ALA A 73 -12.56 1.60 -13.68
C ALA A 73 -12.50 0.79 -15.00
N SER A 74 -12.13 -0.49 -14.90
CA SER A 74 -12.09 -1.47 -16.00
C SER A 74 -13.48 -1.93 -16.44
N GLN A 75 -14.40 -2.15 -15.50
CA GLN A 75 -15.78 -2.58 -15.78
C GLN A 75 -16.60 -1.51 -16.49
N ASP A 76 -16.31 -0.23 -16.22
CA ASP A 76 -16.98 0.91 -16.85
C ASP A 76 -16.55 1.13 -18.32
N GLN A 77 -15.57 0.36 -18.84
CA GLN A 77 -15.17 0.40 -20.25
C GLN A 77 -15.76 -0.79 -21.02
N SER A 78 -16.34 -0.52 -22.19
CA SER A 78 -16.83 -1.55 -23.13
C SER A 78 -15.71 -2.29 -23.88
N GLY A 79 -14.45 -2.08 -23.50
CA GLY A 79 -13.26 -2.55 -24.20
C GLY A 79 -12.34 -3.43 -23.34
N ASP A 80 -11.36 -4.06 -23.98
CA ASP A 80 -10.36 -4.96 -23.40
C ASP A 80 -9.50 -4.26 -22.34
N THR A 81 -9.99 -4.18 -21.11
CA THR A 81 -9.15 -3.78 -20.00
C THR A 81 -8.24 -4.96 -19.66
N GLN A 82 -6.93 -4.74 -19.77
CA GLN A 82 -5.95 -5.79 -19.55
C GLN A 82 -5.87 -6.10 -18.06
N PRO A 83 -5.69 -7.37 -17.66
CA PRO A 83 -5.46 -7.71 -16.27
C PRO A 83 -4.15 -7.07 -15.79
N PHE A 84 -4.15 -6.58 -14.56
CA PHE A 84 -2.96 -6.11 -13.86
C PHE A 84 -2.52 -7.11 -12.79
N ALA A 85 -1.24 -7.10 -12.45
CA ALA A 85 -0.69 -7.83 -11.32
C ALA A 85 -0.48 -6.87 -10.14
N ALA A 86 -1.05 -7.20 -8.99
CA ALA A 86 -0.85 -6.45 -7.76
C ALA A 86 0.17 -7.14 -6.85
N TYR A 87 1.00 -6.33 -6.22
CA TYR A 87 2.00 -6.76 -5.25
C TYR A 87 1.88 -5.90 -3.98
N ALA A 88 2.20 -6.48 -2.84
CA ALA A 88 2.30 -5.78 -1.58
C ALA A 88 3.46 -6.35 -0.76
N THR A 89 4.24 -5.46 -0.15
CA THR A 89 5.39 -5.85 0.68
C THR A 89 5.25 -5.31 2.08
N ASP A 90 5.76 -6.07 3.04
CA ASP A 90 5.93 -5.62 4.42
C ASP A 90 7.07 -6.41 5.06
N ILE A 91 7.76 -5.81 6.02
CA ILE A 91 8.77 -6.53 6.81
C ILE A 91 8.12 -7.34 7.93
N ASN A 92 6.95 -6.89 8.41
CA ASN A 92 6.21 -7.49 9.49
C ASN A 92 5.35 -8.67 8.97
N PRO A 93 5.61 -9.91 9.41
CA PRO A 93 4.86 -11.07 8.93
C PRO A 93 3.38 -11.05 9.33
N ILE A 94 3.02 -10.42 10.46
CA ILE A 94 1.64 -10.31 10.92
C ILE A 94 0.86 -9.35 10.02
N ALA A 95 1.50 -8.24 9.60
CA ALA A 95 0.92 -7.31 8.62
C ALA A 95 0.56 -8.02 7.32
N LEU A 96 1.44 -8.88 6.80
CA LEU A 96 1.15 -9.67 5.60
C LEU A 96 0.00 -10.66 5.79
N GLU A 97 -0.05 -11.36 6.93
CA GLU A 97 -1.15 -12.28 7.24
C GLU A 97 -2.50 -11.55 7.23
N ARG A 98 -2.58 -10.41 7.92
CA ARG A 98 -3.80 -9.60 7.96
C ARG A 98 -4.13 -8.97 6.62
N SER A 99 -3.13 -8.54 5.85
CA SER A 99 -3.31 -8.01 4.51
C SER A 99 -3.84 -9.07 3.53
N MET A 100 -3.38 -10.32 3.63
CA MET A 100 -3.90 -11.45 2.85
C MET A 100 -5.37 -11.71 3.17
N GLU A 101 -5.76 -11.64 4.44
CA GLU A 101 -7.16 -11.77 4.85
C GLU A 101 -8.00 -10.60 4.34
N THR A 102 -7.49 -9.36 4.41
CA THR A 102 -8.11 -8.17 3.81
C THR A 102 -8.39 -8.39 2.34
N ALA A 103 -7.38 -8.81 1.57
CA ALA A 103 -7.51 -9.06 0.15
C ALA A 103 -8.58 -10.14 -0.15
N THR A 104 -8.55 -11.24 0.60
CA THR A 104 -9.48 -12.36 0.45
C THR A 104 -10.93 -11.94 0.72
N ARG A 105 -11.19 -11.21 1.81
CA ARG A 105 -12.54 -10.73 2.17
C ARG A 105 -13.10 -9.70 1.19
N ASN A 106 -12.21 -8.96 0.53
CA ASN A 106 -12.58 -7.95 -0.47
C ASN A 106 -12.52 -8.47 -1.91
N HIS A 107 -12.28 -9.77 -2.09
CA HIS A 107 -12.25 -10.46 -3.38
C HIS A 107 -11.24 -9.87 -4.37
N VAL A 108 -10.07 -9.44 -3.89
CA VAL A 108 -8.95 -8.99 -4.73
C VAL A 108 -7.79 -9.98 -4.65
N SER A 109 -7.05 -10.13 -5.74
CA SER A 109 -5.86 -10.98 -5.81
C SER A 109 -4.60 -10.12 -5.77
N ILE A 110 -3.77 -10.33 -4.76
CA ILE A 110 -2.54 -9.57 -4.50
C ILE A 110 -1.42 -10.56 -4.13
N ASN A 111 -0.23 -10.35 -4.69
CA ASN A 111 0.96 -11.12 -4.34
C ASN A 111 1.67 -10.47 -3.15
N PHE A 112 1.59 -11.10 -1.98
CA PHE A 112 2.21 -10.63 -0.75
C PHE A 112 3.62 -11.19 -0.59
N VAL A 113 4.60 -10.33 -0.32
CA VAL A 113 6.00 -10.72 -0.18
C VAL A 113 6.62 -10.10 1.07
N ARG A 114 7.13 -10.94 1.98
CA ARG A 114 7.91 -10.47 3.11
C ARG A 114 9.29 -10.03 2.65
N THR A 115 9.56 -8.73 2.71
CA THR A 115 10.82 -8.17 2.24
C THR A 115 11.03 -6.75 2.75
N ASN A 116 12.27 -6.28 2.73
CA ASN A 116 12.59 -4.88 2.98
C ASN A 116 12.53 -4.11 1.64
N PHE A 117 11.62 -3.15 1.54
CA PHE A 117 11.33 -2.42 0.31
C PHE A 117 11.06 -3.35 -0.89
N LEU A 118 12.05 -3.51 -1.76
CA LEU A 118 11.99 -4.26 -3.02
C LEU A 118 12.98 -5.42 -3.08
N ASP A 119 13.72 -5.70 -2.00
CA ASP A 119 14.88 -6.62 -2.01
C ASP A 119 14.54 -7.98 -2.67
N ALA A 120 13.37 -8.54 -2.37
CA ALA A 120 12.93 -9.83 -2.91
C ALA A 120 12.21 -9.73 -4.28
N LEU A 121 11.91 -8.52 -4.74
CA LEU A 121 11.10 -8.26 -5.95
C LEU A 121 11.92 -7.69 -7.12
N GLU A 122 13.17 -7.27 -6.89
CA GLU A 122 14.03 -6.66 -7.91
C GLU A 122 14.24 -7.55 -9.14
N GLY A 123 14.40 -8.87 -8.96
CA GLY A 123 14.59 -9.81 -10.06
C GLY A 123 13.34 -10.04 -10.92
N ASP A 124 12.16 -9.90 -10.33
CA ASP A 124 10.89 -10.26 -10.96
C ASP A 124 10.21 -9.05 -11.61
N ILE A 125 10.00 -7.99 -10.82
CA ILE A 125 9.23 -6.81 -11.20
C ILE A 125 10.05 -5.51 -11.17
N GLY A 126 11.36 -5.58 -10.90
CA GLY A 126 12.24 -4.41 -10.87
C GLY A 126 12.18 -3.59 -12.15
N GLY A 127 11.89 -2.29 -12.03
CA GLY A 127 11.75 -1.36 -13.15
C GLY A 127 10.52 -1.56 -14.03
N LYS A 128 9.55 -2.39 -13.61
CA LYS A 128 8.31 -2.68 -14.36
C LYS A 128 7.05 -2.20 -13.62
N VAL A 129 7.19 -1.61 -12.45
CA VAL A 129 6.07 -1.12 -11.63
C VAL A 129 5.53 0.17 -12.24
N ASP A 130 4.25 0.17 -12.64
CA ASP A 130 3.59 1.33 -13.24
C ASP A 130 3.01 2.27 -12.17
N VAL A 131 2.51 1.71 -11.07
CA VAL A 131 2.02 2.47 -9.90
C VAL A 131 2.66 1.91 -8.65
N LEU A 132 3.42 2.75 -7.95
CA LEU A 132 4.01 2.43 -6.65
C LEU A 132 3.38 3.32 -5.59
N VAL A 133 2.87 2.71 -4.53
CA VAL A 133 2.32 3.39 -3.36
C VAL A 133 3.19 3.08 -2.16
N PHE A 134 3.51 4.10 -1.38
CA PHE A 134 4.23 3.94 -0.13
C PHE A 134 3.75 4.98 0.87
N ASN A 135 3.14 4.53 1.96
CA ASN A 135 2.91 5.33 3.16
C ASN A 135 4.00 4.98 4.19
N PRO A 136 5.17 5.66 4.15
CA PRO A 136 6.31 5.25 4.95
C PRO A 136 6.10 5.55 6.44
N PRO A 137 6.86 4.94 7.35
CA PRO A 137 7.02 5.47 8.70
C PRO A 137 7.64 6.89 8.63
N TYR A 138 6.86 7.89 9.04
CA TYR A 138 7.18 9.31 8.88
C TYR A 138 7.25 10.08 10.21
N VAL A 139 7.07 9.42 11.36
CA VAL A 139 7.11 10.09 12.65
C VAL A 139 8.57 10.33 13.05
N PRO A 140 8.97 11.57 13.41
CA PRO A 140 10.30 11.83 13.91
C PRO A 140 10.59 11.05 15.20
N THR A 141 11.62 10.21 15.15
CA THR A 141 12.07 9.37 16.27
C THR A 141 13.60 9.34 16.33
N PRO A 142 14.21 8.95 17.45
CA PRO A 142 15.62 8.57 17.47
C PRO A 142 15.93 7.50 16.41
N SER A 143 17.10 7.57 15.76
CA SER A 143 17.49 6.62 14.70
C SER A 143 17.58 5.18 15.21
N GLU A 144 17.82 4.99 16.50
CA GLU A 144 17.86 3.69 17.15
C GLU A 144 16.50 2.97 17.13
N GLU A 145 15.39 3.71 17.03
CA GLU A 145 14.03 3.16 17.01
C GLU A 145 13.62 2.58 15.65
N ILE A 146 14.42 2.80 14.59
CA ILE A 146 14.15 2.28 13.23
C ILE A 146 14.52 0.79 13.10
N GLN A 147 15.12 0.18 14.13
CA GLN A 147 15.73 -1.16 14.04
C GLN A 147 14.74 -2.32 14.23
N GLY A 148 13.45 -2.04 14.43
CA GLY A 148 12.41 -3.07 14.62
C GLY A 148 11.82 -3.59 13.32
N GLU A 149 11.37 -4.86 13.34
CA GLU A 149 10.46 -5.44 12.32
C GLU A 149 9.01 -5.56 12.85
N GLY A 150 8.76 -5.04 14.06
CA GLY A 150 7.46 -5.06 14.74
C GLY A 150 6.56 -3.91 14.32
N VAL A 151 5.57 -3.59 15.16
CA VAL A 151 4.63 -2.50 14.90
C VAL A 151 5.33 -1.14 14.84
N GLU A 152 6.48 -1.00 15.52
CA GLU A 152 7.30 0.22 15.54
C GLU A 152 7.76 0.66 14.15
N ALA A 153 7.97 -0.31 13.25
CA ALA A 153 8.36 -0.06 11.87
C ALA A 153 7.28 0.67 11.06
N SER A 154 6.04 0.74 11.57
CA SER A 154 4.96 1.48 10.91
C SER A 154 5.01 2.99 11.13
N TRP A 155 5.71 3.48 12.16
CA TRP A 155 5.79 4.92 12.44
C TRP A 155 7.21 5.46 12.56
N ALA A 156 8.18 4.68 13.04
CA ALA A 156 9.53 5.17 13.36
C ALA A 156 10.31 5.61 12.11
N GLY A 157 10.29 6.91 11.83
CA GLY A 157 10.87 7.51 10.64
C GLY A 157 12.31 8.02 10.81
N GLY A 158 12.84 8.00 12.04
CA GLY A 158 14.17 8.53 12.34
C GLY A 158 14.22 10.05 12.44
N VAL A 159 15.43 10.61 12.30
CA VAL A 159 15.66 12.05 12.30
C VAL A 159 14.79 12.69 11.22
N ASP A 160 14.03 13.72 11.61
CA ASP A 160 13.05 14.43 10.78
C ASP A 160 11.95 13.54 10.17
N GLY A 161 11.81 12.28 10.61
CA GLY A 161 10.83 11.33 10.07
C GLY A 161 11.14 10.89 8.64
N ARG A 162 12.41 10.98 8.21
CA ARG A 162 12.80 10.90 6.80
C ARG A 162 13.78 9.78 6.48
N GLU A 163 14.41 9.16 7.46
CA GLU A 163 15.46 8.17 7.20
C GLU A 163 14.95 6.96 6.41
N VAL A 164 13.70 6.57 6.58
CA VAL A 164 13.13 5.44 5.83
C VAL A 164 12.86 5.82 4.38
N ILE A 165 12.23 6.97 4.12
CA ILE A 165 11.97 7.42 2.74
C ILE A 165 13.27 7.80 2.02
N ASP A 166 14.22 8.42 2.70
CA ASP A 166 15.52 8.81 2.12
C ASP A 166 16.38 7.58 1.78
N ARG A 167 16.23 6.45 2.48
CA ARG A 167 16.83 5.16 2.09
C ARG A 167 16.14 4.51 0.89
N PHE A 168 14.84 4.73 0.74
CA PHE A 168 14.04 4.13 -0.32
C PHE A 168 14.20 4.85 -1.67
N LEU A 169 14.13 6.18 -1.69
CA LEU A 169 14.11 6.98 -2.92
C LEU A 169 15.24 6.66 -3.91
N PRO A 170 16.51 6.45 -3.49
CA PRO A 170 17.60 6.09 -4.41
C PRO A 170 17.42 4.74 -5.13
N ARG A 171 16.51 3.90 -4.66
CA ARG A 171 16.20 2.59 -5.26
C ARG A 171 15.22 2.70 -6.44
N LEU A 172 14.52 3.83 -6.56
CA LEU A 172 13.65 4.11 -7.69
C LEU A 172 14.51 4.45 -8.91
N LYS A 173 14.45 3.60 -9.94
CA LYS A 173 15.05 3.88 -11.23
C LYS A 173 14.04 4.70 -12.04
N VAL A 174 14.26 6.01 -12.12
CA VAL A 174 13.51 6.94 -12.98
C VAL A 174 14.02 6.84 -14.41
#